data_AF-A0A1C7HML3-F1
#
_entry.id   AF-A0A1C7HML3-F1
#
_cell.length_a   1.000
_cell.length_b   1.000
_cell.length_c   1.000
_cell.angle_alpha   90.00
_cell.angle_beta   90.00
_cell.angle_gamma   90.00
#
_symmetry.space_group_name_H-M   'P 1'
#
loop_
_entity.id
_entity.type
_entity.pdbx_description
1 polymer ?
#
loop_
_entity_poly.entity_id
_entity_poly.type
_entity_poly.pdbx_seq_one_letter_code
_entity_poly.pdbx_strand_id
1 'polypeptide(L)'
;MRTNKEMVVMYMQDMTIKKGEDFKGFTTQELSADLNIQRTNLSAILNDCVKQGILEKSKQRPVLYRLKEGKKEEKHLSCFSKLIGVNGSLKNAVQLAKAAILYPEDAMSTLIVGEQGTGKTFFSNQMYEFAKEKNII
;
A
#
# COMPACT_ATOMS: atom_id res chain seq x y z
N MET A 1 9.07 23.96 4.06
CA MET A 1 9.55 23.91 2.65
C MET A 1 9.26 22.52 2.13
N ARG A 2 8.51 22.38 1.02
CA ARG A 2 8.34 21.06 0.38
C ARG A 2 9.64 20.69 -0.34
N THR A 3 10.12 19.47 -0.17
CA THR A 3 11.34 19.03 -0.85
C THR A 3 11.06 18.79 -2.33
N ASN A 4 12.08 18.93 -3.20
CA ASN A 4 11.94 18.65 -4.64
C ASN A 4 11.37 17.25 -4.91
N LYS A 5 11.67 16.29 -4.02
CA LYS A 5 11.14 14.93 -4.04
C LYS A 5 9.63 14.86 -3.84
N GLU A 6 9.11 15.55 -2.83
CA GLU A 6 7.66 15.59 -2.56
C GLU A 6 6.90 16.21 -3.73
N MET A 7 7.46 17.27 -4.33
CA MET A 7 6.85 17.94 -5.48
C MET A 7 6.72 17.00 -6.69
N VAL A 8 7.77 16.22 -6.98
CA VAL A 8 7.76 15.21 -8.06
C VAL A 8 6.70 14.14 -7.81
N VAL A 9 6.62 13.60 -6.60
CA VAL A 9 5.65 12.55 -6.26
C VAL A 9 4.22 13.07 -6.32
N MET A 10 3.94 14.27 -5.78
CA MET A 10 2.62 14.91 -5.86
C MET A 10 2.18 15.14 -7.30
N TYR A 11 3.09 15.62 -8.16
CA TYR A 11 2.80 15.84 -9.56
C TYR A 11 2.47 14.53 -10.29
N MET A 12 3.25 13.47 -10.06
CA MET A 12 2.98 12.15 -10.62
C MET A 12 1.63 11.60 -10.17
N GLN A 13 1.21 11.87 -8.92
CA GLN A 13 -0.11 11.47 -8.40
C GLN A 13 -1.25 12.17 -9.13
N ASP A 14 -1.21 13.50 -9.23
CA ASP A 14 -2.23 14.29 -9.92
C ASP A 14 -2.37 13.90 -11.41
N MET A 15 -1.23 13.72 -12.08
CA MET A 15 -1.21 13.35 -13.49
C MET A 15 -1.66 11.91 -13.76
N THR A 16 -1.42 10.98 -12.83
CA THR A 16 -1.94 9.61 -12.94
C THR A 16 -3.46 9.60 -12.84
N ILE A 17 -4.04 10.39 -11.92
CA ILE A 17 -5.50 10.53 -11.77
C ILE A 17 -6.13 11.10 -13.06
N LYS A 18 -5.49 12.10 -13.68
CA LYS A 18 -5.98 12.72 -14.93
C LYS A 18 -5.89 11.81 -16.15
N LYS A 19 -4.91 10.91 -16.22
CA LYS A 19 -4.66 10.04 -17.40
C LYS A 19 -5.39 8.69 -17.36
N GLY A 20 -5.97 8.30 -16.22
CA GLY A 20 -6.77 7.08 -16.07
C GLY A 20 -5.96 5.80 -15.79
N GLU A 21 -6.65 4.70 -15.55
CA GLU A 21 -6.06 3.43 -15.07
C GLU A 21 -5.10 2.75 -16.08
N ASP A 22 -5.21 3.04 -17.37
CA ASP A 22 -4.34 2.49 -18.42
C ASP A 22 -2.99 3.20 -18.56
N PHE A 23 -2.70 4.18 -17.70
CA PHE A 23 -1.48 4.95 -17.79
C PHE A 23 -0.23 4.15 -17.37
N LYS A 24 0.65 3.89 -18.35
CA LYS A 24 1.83 3.02 -18.17
C LYS A 24 2.99 3.64 -17.37
N GLY A 25 2.99 4.95 -17.14
CA GLY A 25 4.03 5.67 -16.41
C GLY A 25 4.65 6.81 -17.22
N PHE A 26 5.48 7.61 -16.55
CA PHE A 26 6.14 8.80 -17.09
C PHE A 26 7.60 8.51 -17.45
N THR A 27 8.08 9.09 -18.53
CA THR A 27 9.52 9.15 -18.81
C THR A 27 10.18 10.27 -18.00
N THR A 28 11.49 10.17 -17.80
CA THR A 28 12.27 11.28 -17.21
C THR A 28 12.21 12.54 -18.09
N GLN A 29 12.00 12.40 -19.40
CA GLN A 29 11.95 13.53 -20.33
C GLN A 29 10.67 14.34 -20.15
N GLU A 30 9.52 13.66 -20.05
CA GLU A 30 8.20 14.28 -19.81
C GLU A 30 8.21 15.05 -18.50
N LEU A 31 8.59 14.38 -17.40
CA LEU A 31 8.63 14.99 -16.08
C LEU A 31 9.64 16.15 -15.98
N SER A 32 10.73 16.11 -16.74
CA SER A 32 11.72 17.19 -16.78
C SER A 32 11.15 18.45 -17.43
N ALA A 33 10.40 18.28 -18.53
CA ALA A 33 9.74 19.37 -19.22
C ALA A 33 8.62 19.99 -18.35
N ASP A 34 7.83 19.14 -17.70
CA ASP A 34 6.67 19.58 -16.92
C ASP A 34 7.05 20.27 -15.60
N LEU A 35 8.10 19.78 -14.93
CA LEU A 35 8.53 20.31 -13.62
C LEU A 35 9.63 21.37 -13.73
N ASN A 36 10.14 21.63 -14.94
CA ASN A 36 11.31 22.49 -15.18
C ASN A 36 12.52 22.12 -14.30
N ILE A 37 12.73 20.81 -14.06
CA ILE A 37 13.86 20.26 -13.32
C ILE A 37 14.83 19.64 -14.33
N GLN A 38 16.13 19.88 -14.16
CA GLN A 38 17.16 19.23 -14.96
C GLN A 38 17.03 17.70 -14.92
N ARG A 39 17.05 17.07 -16.09
CA ARG A 39 16.89 15.62 -16.28
C ARG A 39 17.83 14.78 -15.39
N THR A 40 19.06 15.23 -15.20
CA THR A 40 20.07 14.58 -14.34
C THR A 40 19.61 14.53 -12.88
N ASN A 41 19.18 15.67 -12.35
CA ASN A 41 18.68 15.81 -10.98
C ASN A 41 17.38 15.02 -10.79
N LEU A 42 16.48 15.10 -11.77
CA LEU A 42 15.22 14.36 -11.74
C LEU A 42 15.45 12.84 -11.79
N SER A 43 16.40 12.37 -12.61
CA SER A 43 16.76 10.95 -12.65
C SER A 43 17.32 10.46 -11.32
N ALA A 44 18.12 11.28 -10.62
CA ALA A 44 18.60 10.95 -9.28
C ALA A 44 17.44 10.81 -8.28
N ILE A 45 16.51 11.78 -8.29
CA ILE A 45 15.31 11.75 -7.42
C ILE A 45 14.43 10.54 -7.72
N LEU A 46 14.14 10.25 -8.99
CA LEU A 46 13.31 9.11 -9.38
C LEU A 46 13.95 7.78 -8.98
N ASN A 47 15.26 7.64 -9.16
CA ASN A 47 15.98 6.43 -8.73
C ASN A 47 16.00 6.28 -7.21
N ASP A 48 16.14 7.37 -6.44
CA ASP A 48 16.00 7.34 -4.98
C ASP A 48 14.58 6.91 -4.58
N CYS A 49 13.53 7.45 -5.20
CA CYS A 49 12.16 7.03 -4.96
C CYS A 49 11.91 5.55 -5.30
N VAL A 50 12.57 5.00 -6.33
CA VAL A 50 12.53 3.57 -6.65
C VAL A 50 13.23 2.74 -5.57
N LYS A 51 14.42 3.18 -5.09
CA LYS A 51 15.12 2.50 -3.98
C LYS A 51 14.28 2.46 -2.71
N GLN A 52 13.50 3.51 -2.46
CA GLN A 52 12.60 3.61 -1.32
C GLN A 52 11.25 2.90 -1.52
N GLY A 53 11.04 2.28 -2.69
CA GLY A 53 9.82 1.54 -2.99
C GLY A 53 8.57 2.41 -3.21
N ILE A 54 8.73 3.72 -3.41
CA ILE A 54 7.64 4.67 -3.69
C ILE A 54 7.24 4.59 -5.18
N LEU A 55 8.24 4.44 -6.06
CA LEU A 55 8.06 4.30 -7.50
C LEU A 55 8.53 2.93 -7.97
N GLU A 56 8.02 2.52 -9.12
CA GLU A 56 8.58 1.40 -9.88
C GLU A 56 8.97 1.84 -11.30
N LYS A 57 9.95 1.13 -11.87
CA LYS A 57 10.49 1.44 -13.20
C LYS A 57 10.33 0.27 -14.17
N SER A 58 10.00 0.58 -15.42
CA SER A 58 9.97 -0.37 -16.53
C SER A 58 11.36 -0.93 -16.84
N LYS A 59 11.41 -2.20 -17.25
CA LYS A 59 12.62 -2.86 -17.76
C LYS A 59 12.87 -2.61 -19.26
N GLN A 60 11.87 -2.10 -19.97
CA GLN A 60 11.95 -1.81 -21.40
C GLN A 60 12.42 -0.38 -21.63
N ARG A 61 12.91 -0.12 -22.85
CA ARG A 61 13.21 1.24 -23.32
C ARG A 61 12.01 1.75 -24.13
N PRO A 62 11.53 2.98 -23.91
CA PRO A 62 12.00 3.94 -22.90
C PRO A 62 11.64 3.53 -21.45
N VAL A 63 12.48 3.93 -20.47
CA VAL A 63 12.25 3.64 -19.05
C VAL A 63 11.11 4.53 -18.53
N LEU A 64 10.02 3.88 -18.14
CA LEU A 64 8.86 4.53 -17.53
C LEU A 64 8.92 4.38 -16.02
N TYR A 65 8.58 5.46 -15.31
CA TYR A 65 8.41 5.51 -13.87
C TYR A 65 6.92 5.65 -13.56
N ARG A 66 6.40 4.82 -12.69
CA ARG A 66 5.03 4.98 -12.18
C ARG A 66 5.04 4.89 -10.67
N LEU A 67 4.02 5.49 -10.06
CA LEU A 67 3.76 5.27 -8.65
C LEU A 67 3.62 3.78 -8.45
N LYS A 68 4.41 3.23 -7.53
CA LYS A 68 4.12 1.90 -7.05
C LYS A 68 2.75 2.06 -6.41
N GLU A 69 1.74 1.38 -6.96
CA GLU A 69 0.53 1.15 -6.20
C GLU A 69 1.02 0.37 -4.98
N GLY A 70 1.28 1.09 -3.88
CA GLY A 70 1.59 0.46 -2.61
C GLY A 70 0.43 -0.47 -2.43
N LYS A 71 0.70 -1.79 -2.51
CA LYS A 71 -0.29 -2.88 -2.60
C LYS A 71 -1.56 -2.31 -2.07
N LYS A 72 -2.52 -1.91 -2.93
CA LYS A 72 -3.84 -1.44 -2.47
C LYS A 72 -4.13 -2.46 -1.39
N GLU A 73 -4.09 -2.04 -0.11
CA GLU A 73 -4.47 -2.92 0.98
C GLU A 73 -5.77 -3.44 0.45
N GLU A 74 -5.77 -4.73 0.12
CA GLU A 74 -6.88 -5.28 -0.60
C GLU A 74 -8.10 -4.80 0.17
N LYS A 75 -9.04 -4.23 -0.55
CA LYS A 75 -10.34 -3.85 -0.01
C LYS A 75 -11.12 -5.09 0.52
N HIS A 76 -10.43 -6.17 0.90
CA HIS A 76 -10.75 -7.20 1.90
C HIS A 76 -10.94 -6.55 3.29
N LEU A 77 -11.84 -5.58 3.34
CA LEU A 77 -12.42 -5.03 4.56
C LEU A 77 -13.62 -5.86 5.02
N SER A 78 -14.11 -6.88 4.30
CA SER A 78 -15.47 -7.39 4.54
C SER A 78 -15.69 -7.92 5.96
N CYS A 79 -14.92 -8.88 6.43
CA CYS A 79 -15.16 -9.49 7.74
C CYS A 79 -14.82 -8.53 8.90
N PHE A 80 -13.59 -8.02 8.95
CA PHE A 80 -13.15 -7.13 10.04
C PHE A 80 -13.82 -5.75 10.05
N SER A 81 -14.48 -5.30 8.97
CA SER A 81 -15.28 -4.06 8.99
C SER A 81 -16.45 -4.11 9.97
N LYS A 82 -16.89 -5.32 10.35
CA LYS A 82 -17.91 -5.53 11.38
C LYS A 82 -17.41 -5.17 12.78
N LEU A 83 -16.09 -5.02 12.98
CA LEU A 83 -15.51 -4.61 14.25
C LEU A 83 -15.56 -3.09 14.42
N ILE A 84 -16.13 -2.64 15.54
CA ILE A 84 -16.07 -1.25 15.96
C ILE A 84 -14.60 -0.90 16.26
N GLY A 85 -14.10 0.17 15.62
CA GLY A 85 -12.73 0.64 15.84
C GLY A 85 -11.67 0.01 14.92
N VAL A 86 -12.05 -0.73 13.88
CA VAL A 86 -11.12 -1.31 12.88
C VAL A 86 -10.17 -0.27 12.25
N ASN A 87 -10.68 0.95 12.03
CA ASN A 87 -9.90 2.06 11.46
C ASN A 87 -9.17 2.89 12.54
N GLY A 88 -9.33 2.55 13.82
CA GLY A 88 -8.81 3.29 14.96
C GLY A 88 -8.13 2.36 15.97
N SER A 89 -8.74 2.20 17.16
CA SER A 89 -8.16 1.47 18.29
C SER A 89 -7.81 0.00 18.00
N LEU A 90 -8.54 -0.67 17.10
CA LEU A 90 -8.29 -2.07 16.72
C LEU A 90 -7.42 -2.22 15.48
N LYS A 91 -6.97 -1.13 14.84
CA LYS A 91 -6.21 -1.19 13.59
C LYS A 91 -4.99 -2.10 13.68
N ASN A 92 -4.16 -1.90 14.70
CA ASN A 92 -2.95 -2.69 14.90
C ASN A 92 -3.27 -4.16 15.21
N ALA A 93 -4.28 -4.42 16.05
CA ALA A 93 -4.70 -5.79 16.38
C ALA A 93 -5.21 -6.54 15.14
N VAL A 94 -6.01 -5.88 14.28
CA VAL A 94 -6.49 -6.46 13.02
C VAL A 94 -5.35 -6.72 12.04
N GLN A 95 -4.38 -5.80 11.94
CA GLN A 95 -3.20 -6.02 11.09
C GLN A 95 -2.37 -7.23 11.56
N LEU A 96 -2.13 -7.35 12.86
CA LEU A 96 -1.44 -8.51 13.43
C LEU A 96 -2.21 -9.81 13.20
N ALA A 97 -3.52 -9.80 13.40
CA ALA A 97 -4.38 -10.96 13.15
C ALA A 97 -4.33 -11.40 11.68
N LYS A 98 -4.41 -10.46 10.74
CA LYS A 98 -4.26 -10.76 9.30
C LYS A 98 -2.88 -11.33 8.99
N ALA A 99 -1.83 -10.78 9.57
CA ALA A 99 -0.45 -11.25 9.36
C ALA A 99 -0.24 -12.66 9.92
N ALA A 100 -0.80 -12.97 11.09
CA ALA A 100 -0.73 -14.29 11.70
C ALA A 100 -1.43 -15.36 10.84
N ILE A 101 -2.56 -15.02 10.22
CA ILE A 101 -3.32 -15.92 9.33
C ILE A 101 -2.62 -16.11 7.98
N LEU A 102 -2.13 -15.04 7.36
CA LEU A 102 -1.51 -15.05 6.02
C LEU A 102 -0.05 -15.53 6.02
N TYR A 103 0.47 -15.96 7.16
CA TYR A 103 1.89 -16.33 7.26
C TYR A 103 2.17 -17.56 6.37
N PRO A 104 3.22 -17.52 5.51
CA PRO A 104 3.35 -18.41 4.36
C PRO A 104 3.75 -19.86 4.67
N GLU A 105 4.27 -20.15 5.86
CA GLU A 105 4.59 -21.52 6.26
C GLU A 105 3.41 -22.16 6.98
N ASP A 106 3.21 -21.77 8.24
CA ASP A 106 2.06 -22.15 9.05
C ASP A 106 1.42 -20.90 9.65
N ALA A 107 0.10 -20.96 9.87
CA ALA A 107 -0.61 -19.91 10.59
C ALA A 107 -0.01 -19.75 11.99
N MET A 108 0.37 -18.52 12.35
CA MET A 108 1.00 -18.24 13.63
C MET A 108 -0.03 -18.27 14.77
N SER A 109 0.29 -18.96 15.86
CA SER A 109 -0.58 -19.00 17.04
C SER A 109 -0.81 -17.58 17.59
N THR A 110 -2.07 -17.27 17.92
CA THR A 110 -2.49 -15.95 18.38
C THR A 110 -3.22 -16.05 19.72
N LEU A 111 -2.83 -15.22 20.68
CA LEU A 111 -3.52 -15.06 21.97
C LEU A 111 -4.31 -13.74 21.98
N ILE A 112 -5.62 -13.81 22.25
CA ILE A 112 -6.49 -12.64 22.34
C ILE A 112 -6.76 -12.33 23.82
N VAL A 113 -6.31 -11.16 24.28
CA VAL A 113 -6.42 -10.72 25.69
C VAL A 113 -7.29 -9.48 25.80
N GLY A 114 -8.00 -9.34 26.92
CA GLY A 114 -8.87 -8.20 27.22
C GLY A 114 -9.87 -8.53 28.33
N GLU A 115 -10.51 -7.49 28.89
CA GLU A 115 -11.51 -7.64 29.94
C GLU A 115 -12.80 -8.33 29.45
N GLN A 116 -13.65 -8.77 30.37
CA GLN A 116 -14.95 -9.38 30.02
C GLN A 116 -15.82 -8.39 29.23
N GLY A 117 -16.51 -8.86 28.19
CA GLY A 117 -17.40 -8.01 27.37
C GLY A 117 -16.72 -7.17 26.28
N THR A 118 -15.39 -7.20 26.15
CA THR A 118 -14.64 -6.41 25.14
C THR A 118 -14.70 -6.96 23.70
N GLY A 119 -15.44 -8.05 23.46
CA GLY A 119 -15.63 -8.60 22.12
C GLY A 119 -14.55 -9.58 21.63
N LYS A 120 -13.74 -10.17 22.53
CA LYS A 120 -12.70 -11.16 22.18
C LYS A 120 -13.20 -12.31 21.30
N THR A 121 -14.33 -12.92 21.67
CA THR A 121 -14.97 -14.01 20.90
C THR A 121 -15.43 -13.53 19.51
N PHE A 122 -15.92 -12.30 19.43
CA PHE A 122 -16.34 -11.73 18.15
C PHE A 122 -15.12 -11.46 17.25
N PHE A 123 -14.02 -11.00 17.82
CA PHE A 123 -12.75 -10.82 17.12
C PHE A 123 -12.20 -12.15 16.56
N SER A 124 -12.18 -13.22 17.36
CA SER A 124 -11.77 -14.54 16.89
C SER A 124 -12.68 -15.09 15.78
N ASN A 125 -13.98 -14.80 15.84
CA ASN A 125 -14.89 -15.19 14.76
C ASN A 125 -14.58 -14.44 13.46
N GLN A 126 -14.24 -13.14 13.51
CA GLN A 126 -13.81 -12.42 12.31
C GLN A 126 -12.49 -12.94 11.75
N MET A 127 -11.55 -13.36 12.62
CA MET A 127 -10.33 -14.05 12.19
C MET A 127 -10.62 -15.35 11.43
N TYR A 128 -11.57 -16.14 11.94
CA TYR A 128 -11.99 -17.39 11.29
C TYR A 128 -12.65 -17.14 9.92
N GLU A 129 -13.57 -16.16 9.84
CA GLU A 129 -14.20 -15.79 8.56
C GLU A 129 -13.17 -15.26 7.55
N PHE A 130 -12.16 -14.51 8.01
CA PHE A 130 -11.07 -14.06 7.16
C PHE A 130 -10.23 -15.22 6.61
N ALA A 131 -9.95 -16.24 7.43
CA ALA A 131 -9.22 -17.42 6.99
C ALA A 131 -9.98 -18.20 5.90
N LYS A 132 -11.31 -18.29 6.01
CA LYS A 132 -12.18 -18.84 4.94
C LYS A 132 -12.16 -17.99 3.68
N GLU A 133 -12.32 -16.66 3.80
CA GLU A 133 -12.26 -15.74 2.66
C GLU A 133 -10.93 -15.87 1.88
N LYS A 134 -9.86 -16.24 2.56
CA LYS A 134 -8.52 -16.46 1.99
C LYS A 134 -8.21 -17.89 1.58
N ASN A 135 -9.15 -18.82 1.73
CA ASN A 135 -9.00 -20.25 1.41
C ASN A 135 -7.79 -20.90 2.10
N ILE A 136 -7.52 -20.51 3.35
CA ILE A 136 -6.47 -21.13 4.18
C ILE A 136 -7.05 -22.33 4.94
N ILE A 137 -8.35 -22.31 5.21
CA ILE A 137 -9.15 -23.36 5.84
C ILE A 137 -10.45 -23.59 5.08
#